data_AF-A0A7J4KDQ3-F1
#
_entry.id   AF-A0A7J4KDQ3-F1
#
_cell.length_a   1.000
_cell.length_b   1.000
_cell.length_c   1.000
_cell.angle_alpha   90.00
_cell.angle_beta   90.00
_cell.angle_gamma   90.00
#
_symmetry.space_group_name_H-M   'P 1'
#
loop_
_entity.id
_entity.type
_entity.pdbx_description
1 polymer ?
#
loop_
_entity_poly.entity_id
_entity_poly.type
_entity_poly.pdbx_seq_one_letter_code
_entity_poly.pdbx_strand_id
1 'polypeptide(L)' 'DLQEHVKIVTAPYKYPRAIEFVDSLPKTHSGKIRRNELRKREEEKGASG' A
#
# COMPACT_ATOMS: atom_id res chain seq x y z
N ASP A 1 -0.65 8.60 -14.94
CA ASP A 1 -0.83 9.77 -14.04
C ASP A 1 -0.35 9.61 -12.58
N LEU A 2 -0.73 8.60 -11.77
CA LEU A 2 -0.26 8.55 -10.36
C LEU A 2 1.21 8.13 -10.18
N GLN A 3 1.65 7.10 -10.90
CA GLN A 3 3.03 6.60 -10.79
C GLN A 3 4.06 7.64 -11.22
N GLU A 4 3.81 8.32 -12.34
CA GLU A 4 4.71 9.35 -12.86
C GLU A 4 4.79 10.57 -11.94
N HIS A 5 3.65 11.00 -11.39
CA HIS A 5 3.63 12.04 -10.37
C HIS A 5 4.47 11.68 -9.14
N VAL A 6 4.36 10.45 -8.61
CA VAL A 6 5.14 10.03 -7.44
C VAL A 6 6.64 9.92 -7.75
N LYS A 7 7.03 9.52 -8.97
CA LYS A 7 8.44 9.50 -9.40
C LYS A 7 9.08 10.89 -9.41
N ILE A 8 8.31 11.91 -9.78
CA ILE A 8 8.81 13.30 -9.88
C ILE A 8 8.90 13.95 -8.49
N VAL A 9 7.92 13.68 -7.62
CA VAL A 9 7.78 14.37 -6.33
C VAL A 9 8.60 13.73 -5.21
N THR A 10 8.92 12.44 -5.31
CA THR A 10 9.67 11.70 -4.27
C THR A 10 11.07 11.35 -4.71
N ALA A 11 12.00 11.29 -3.75
CA ALA A 11 13.35 10.78 -4.03
C ALA A 11 13.26 9.35 -4.59
N PRO A 12 14.15 8.94 -5.53
CA PRO A 12 14.03 7.68 -6.25
C PRO A 12 13.87 6.43 -5.36
N TYR A 13 14.47 6.44 -4.16
CA TYR A 13 14.40 5.33 -3.20
C TYR A 13 13.09 5.25 -2.40
N LYS A 14 12.28 6.32 -2.37
CA LYS A 14 10.97 6.34 -1.70
C LYS A 14 9.82 5.95 -2.63
N TYR A 15 10.12 5.69 -3.90
CA TYR A 15 9.12 5.31 -4.87
C TYR A 15 8.51 3.93 -4.54
N PRO A 16 7.17 3.79 -4.52
CA PRO A 16 6.51 2.52 -4.24
C PRO A 16 6.78 1.49 -5.34
N ARG A 17 7.28 0.30 -4.97
CA ARG A 17 7.61 -0.78 -5.90
C ARG A 17 6.38 -1.47 -6.50
N ALA A 18 5.27 -1.45 -5.77
CA ALA A 18 3.97 -1.98 -6.19
C ALA A 18 2.87 -1.01 -5.75
N ILE A 19 1.81 -0.91 -6.56
CA ILE A 19 0.62 -0.11 -6.25
C ILE A 19 -0.59 -1.00 -6.53
N GLU A 20 -1.43 -1.16 -5.52
CA GLU A 20 -2.70 -1.86 -5.61
C GLU A 20 -3.82 -0.88 -5.30
N PHE A 21 -4.85 -0.89 -6.15
CA PHE A 21 -6.08 -0.16 -5.89
C PHE A 21 -7.06 -1.10 -5.21
N VAL A 22 -7.62 -0.66 -4.10
CA VAL A 22 -8.60 -1.42 -3.31
C VAL A 22 -9.83 -0.55 -3.10
N ASP A 23 -11.01 -1.18 -3.04
CA ASP A 23 -12.28 -0.48 -2.82
C ASP A 23 -12.32 0.22 -1.46
N SER A 24 -11.68 -0.38 -0.45
CA SER A 24 -11.57 0.23 0.87
C SER A 24 -10.36 -0.25 1.66
N LEU A 25 -9.86 0.65 2.53
CA LEU A 25 -8.80 0.33 3.47
C LEU A 25 -9.37 -0.24 4.77
N PRO A 26 -8.72 -1.25 5.37
CA PRO A 26 -9.10 -1.72 6.69
C PRO A 26 -8.86 -0.61 7.70
N LYS A 27 -9.93 -0.23 8.42
CA LYS A 27 -9.91 0.85 9.41
C LYS A 27 -10.46 0.34 10.75
N THR A 28 -10.03 0.97 11.82
CA THR A 28 -10.62 0.82 13.16
C THR A 28 -11.98 1.51 13.24
N HIS A 29 -12.74 1.27 14.31
CA HIS A 29 -14.02 1.97 14.55
C HIS A 29 -13.87 3.50 14.61
N SER A 30 -12.69 4.01 14.97
CA SER A 30 -12.36 5.44 14.94
C SER A 30 -11.77 5.92 13.60
N GLY A 31 -11.76 5.08 12.56
CA GLY A 31 -11.32 5.43 11.22
C GLY A 31 -9.82 5.33 10.96
N LYS A 32 -8.99 5.01 11.96
CA LYS A 32 -7.53 4.82 11.77
C LYS A 32 -7.25 3.59 10.93
N ILE A 33 -6.37 3.70 9.93
CA ILE A 33 -5.95 2.58 9.07
C ILE A 33 -5.24 1.49 9.89
N ARG A 34 -5.63 0.24 9.70
CA ARG A 34 -5.02 -0.95 10.32
C ARG A 34 -3.85 -1.44 9.47
N ARG A 35 -2.67 -0.85 9.67
CA ARG A 35 -1.45 -1.20 8.92
C ARG A 35 -0.97 -2.63 9.18
N ASN A 36 -1.21 -3.18 10.37
CA ASN A 36 -0.87 -4.57 10.71
C ASN A 36 -1.61 -5.56 9.81
N GLU A 37 -2.92 -5.32 9.58
CA GLU A 37 -3.73 -6.15 8.71
C GLU A 37 -3.28 -6.04 7.25
N LEU A 38 -2.97 -4.82 6.79
CA LEU A 38 -2.40 -4.61 5.45
C LEU A 38 -1.09 -5.39 5.25
N ARG A 39 -0.17 -5.37 6.23
CA ARG A 39 1.08 -6.15 6.14
C ARG A 39 0.80 -7.65 6.07
N LYS A 40 -0.10 -8.15 6.91
CA LYS A 40 -0.47 -9.58 6.92
C LYS A 40 -1.04 -10.02 5.56
N ARG A 41 -1.89 -9.21 4.92
CA ARG A 41 -2.43 -9.50 3.58
C ARG A 41 -1.32 -9.63 2.53
N GLU A 42 -0.31 -8.75 2.59
CA GLU A 42 0.83 -8.80 1.66
C GLU A 42 1.75 -10.01 1.94
N GLU A 43 1.96 -10.36 3.20
CA GLU A 43 2.69 -11.58 3.60
C GLU A 43 1.99 -12.86 3.09
N GLU A 44 0.66 -12.95 3.25
CA GLU A 44 -0.14 -14.09 2.77
C GLU A 44 -0.10 -14.21 1.24
N LYS A 45 -0.16 -13.09 0.51
CA LYS A 45 0.01 -13.07 -0.95
C LYS A 45 1.39 -13.58 -1.37
N GLY A 46 2.44 -13.15 -0.68
CA GLY A 46 3.82 -13.56 -0.96
C GLY A 46 4.11 -15.03 -0.64
N ALA A 47 3.41 -15.61 0.34
CA ALA A 47 3.56 -17.01 0.73
C ALA A 47 2.79 -18.01 -0.17
N SER A 48 1.88 -17.50 -1.02
CA SER A 48 1.05 -18.31 -1.91
C SER A 48 1.66 -18.48 -3.32
N GLY A 49 2.89 -18.00 -3.53
CA GLY A 49 3.61 -18.00 -4.81
C GLY A 49 4.82 -18.92 -4.82
#